data_AF-A0A537ATH4-F1
#
_entry.id   AF-A0A537ATH4-F1
#
_cell.length_a   1.000
_cell.length_b   1.000
_cell.length_c   1.000
_cell.angle_alpha   90.00
_cell.angle_beta   90.00
_cell.angle_gamma   90.00
#
_symmetry.space_group_name_H-M   'P 1'
#
loop_
_entity.id
_entity.type
_entity.pdbx_description
1 polymer ?
#
loop_
_entity_poly.entity_id
_entity_poly.type
_entity_poly.pdbx_seq_one_letter_code
_entity_poly.pdbx_strand_id
1 'polypeptide(L)'
;TFINGGLTGLFLGNATVSVPLSDTMFVVAHFHMVMAIAPILVVFGAIYHWYPKITGRMLNDTLGKFHFWVTFIGSYGIYYPMHYLGMMGVPRRYYAIGGTDFIPASAHFVNEWITIAALIVGAVQLVFLYNLIWSYFNGRPSGSNPWNATTLEWQTPDTPPKHGNFGATLPVVYRWAYDYSVPGAVDDFIPQNVPPREVAGRHSSKT
;
A
#
# COMPACT_ATOMS: atom_id res chain seq x y z
N THR A 1 9.73 0.31 -0.11
CA THR A 1 10.04 0.32 -1.57
C THR A 1 10.38 1.70 -2.07
N PHE A 2 9.52 2.73 -1.88
CA PHE A 2 9.73 4.09 -2.39
C PHE A 2 11.11 4.70 -2.10
N ILE A 3 11.58 4.65 -0.84
CA ILE A 3 12.89 5.21 -0.46
C ILE A 3 14.04 4.58 -1.27
N ASN A 4 14.02 3.26 -1.47
CA ASN A 4 15.05 2.58 -2.26
C ASN A 4 15.02 3.04 -3.72
N GLY A 5 13.82 3.12 -4.32
CA GLY A 5 13.67 3.66 -5.67
C GLY A 5 14.08 5.13 -5.78
N GLY A 6 13.73 5.97 -4.82
CA GLY A 6 14.14 7.37 -4.78
C GLY A 6 15.66 7.54 -4.69
N LEU A 7 16.33 6.75 -3.84
CA LEU A 7 17.79 6.77 -3.73
C LEU A 7 18.46 6.34 -5.03
N THR A 8 17.97 5.30 -5.71
CA THR A 8 18.54 4.88 -7.01
C THR A 8 18.31 5.90 -8.12
N GLY A 9 17.29 6.75 -7.98
CA GLY A 9 17.05 7.88 -8.88
C GLY A 9 18.11 8.98 -8.78
N LEU A 10 18.68 9.20 -7.59
CA LEU A 10 19.77 10.17 -7.40
C LEU A 10 21.02 9.77 -8.19
N PHE A 11 21.32 8.47 -8.27
CA PHE A 11 22.42 7.96 -9.11
C PHE A 11 22.16 8.22 -10.60
N LEU A 12 20.94 7.98 -11.07
CA LEU A 12 20.55 8.23 -12.47
C LEU A 12 20.46 9.72 -12.82
N GLY A 13 20.28 10.59 -11.82
CA GLY A 13 20.35 12.04 -11.98
C GLY A 13 21.77 12.58 -12.18
N ASN A 14 22.81 11.79 -11.85
CA ASN A 14 24.20 12.15 -12.08
C ASN A 14 24.66 11.66 -13.46
N ALA A 15 25.06 12.58 -14.34
CA ALA A 15 25.51 12.25 -15.70
C ALA A 15 26.63 11.19 -15.75
N THR A 16 27.61 11.24 -14.85
CA THR A 16 28.75 10.31 -14.83
C THR A 16 28.32 8.87 -14.56
N VAL A 17 27.30 8.68 -13.71
CA VAL A 17 26.76 7.36 -13.38
C VAL A 17 25.65 6.94 -14.34
N SER A 18 24.92 7.91 -14.88
CA SER A 18 23.81 7.68 -15.81
C SER A 18 24.29 7.20 -17.18
N VAL A 19 25.41 7.72 -17.70
CA VAL A 19 25.95 7.27 -19.00
C VAL A 19 26.12 5.74 -19.10
N PRO A 20 26.80 5.05 -18.16
CA PRO A 20 26.95 3.59 -18.23
C PRO A 20 25.70 2.81 -17.80
N LEU A 21 24.83 3.37 -16.96
CA LEU A 21 23.64 2.67 -16.46
C LEU A 21 22.39 2.91 -17.32
N SER A 22 22.41 3.94 -18.18
CA SER A 22 21.33 4.22 -19.10
C SER A 22 21.10 3.00 -20.00
N ASP A 23 19.84 2.76 -20.33
CA ASP A 23 19.41 1.60 -21.12
C ASP A 23 19.75 0.21 -20.54
N THR A 24 20.13 0.10 -19.27
CA THR A 24 20.27 -1.19 -18.58
C THR A 24 19.04 -1.57 -17.75
N MET A 25 19.04 -2.80 -17.23
CA MET A 25 18.06 -3.25 -16.24
C MET A 25 18.04 -2.39 -14.96
N PHE A 26 19.07 -1.57 -14.71
CA PHE A 26 19.10 -0.66 -13.56
C PHE A 26 17.98 0.37 -13.64
N VAL A 27 17.76 0.97 -14.82
CA VAL A 27 16.69 1.96 -15.02
C VAL A 27 15.32 1.31 -14.87
N VAL A 28 15.16 0.07 -15.35
CA VAL A 28 13.93 -0.70 -15.20
C VAL A 28 13.64 -0.93 -13.71
N ALA A 29 14.64 -1.38 -12.96
CA ALA A 29 14.52 -1.67 -11.54
C ALA A 29 14.20 -0.42 -10.72
N HIS A 30 14.89 0.70 -10.99
CA HIS A 30 14.63 2.00 -10.38
C HIS A 30 13.17 2.43 -10.57
N PHE A 31 12.71 2.47 -11.83
CA PHE A 31 11.37 2.92 -12.17
C PHE A 31 10.30 2.06 -11.51
N HIS A 32 10.45 0.73 -11.53
CA HIS A 32 9.44 -0.15 -10.92
C HIS A 32 9.38 -0.03 -9.40
N MET A 33 10.51 0.20 -8.71
CA MET A 33 10.50 0.38 -7.27
C MET A 33 9.81 1.68 -6.82
N VAL A 34 9.94 2.77 -7.59
CA VAL A 34 9.39 4.09 -7.23
C VAL A 34 8.02 4.37 -7.85
N MET A 35 7.80 4.03 -9.12
CA MET A 35 6.56 4.35 -9.86
C MET A 35 5.58 3.20 -9.96
N ALA A 36 6.02 1.95 -9.93
CA ALA A 36 5.08 0.82 -10.02
C ALA A 36 4.68 0.35 -8.62
N ILE A 37 5.63 -0.18 -7.85
CA ILE A 37 5.33 -0.89 -6.60
C ILE A 37 4.87 0.05 -5.50
N ALA A 38 5.47 1.23 -5.35
CA ALA A 38 5.05 2.15 -4.29
C ALA A 38 3.59 2.62 -4.47
N PRO A 39 3.15 3.12 -5.65
CA PRO A 39 1.74 3.44 -5.87
C PRO A 39 0.82 2.22 -5.78
N ILE A 40 1.23 1.06 -6.29
CA ILE A 40 0.42 -0.16 -6.20
C ILE A 40 0.16 -0.56 -4.74
N LEU A 41 1.18 -0.51 -3.88
CA LEU A 41 1.01 -0.80 -2.44
C LEU A 41 0.10 0.22 -1.75
N VAL A 42 0.13 1.49 -2.17
CA VAL A 42 -0.82 2.52 -1.69
C VAL A 42 -2.24 2.18 -2.14
N VAL A 43 -2.43 1.79 -3.40
CA VAL A 43 -3.74 1.37 -3.93
C VAL A 43 -4.27 0.14 -3.18
N PHE A 44 -3.42 -0.85 -2.89
CA PHE A 44 -3.83 -1.98 -2.08
C PHE A 44 -4.21 -1.55 -0.66
N GLY A 45 -3.40 -0.72 0.00
CA GLY A 45 -3.71 -0.16 1.32
C GLY A 45 -5.05 0.60 1.33
N ALA A 46 -5.30 1.41 0.30
CA ALA A 46 -6.56 2.12 0.07
C ALA A 46 -7.74 1.15 -0.07
N ILE A 47 -7.58 0.08 -0.85
CA ILE A 47 -8.62 -0.95 -0.97
C ILE A 47 -8.86 -1.60 0.40
N TYR A 48 -7.83 -2.07 1.10
CA TYR A 48 -8.03 -2.68 2.44
C TYR A 48 -8.71 -1.72 3.43
N HIS A 49 -8.38 -0.43 3.39
CA HIS A 49 -8.97 0.57 4.27
C HIS A 49 -10.43 0.90 3.92
N TRP A 50 -10.75 1.18 2.65
CA TRP A 50 -12.09 1.62 2.23
C TRP A 50 -13.01 0.51 1.76
N TYR A 51 -12.54 -0.73 1.63
CA TYR A 51 -13.38 -1.87 1.27
C TYR A 51 -14.60 -2.05 2.19
N PRO A 52 -14.47 -1.97 3.53
CA PRO A 52 -15.62 -2.03 4.43
C PRO A 52 -16.60 -0.88 4.21
N LYS A 53 -16.10 0.28 3.80
CA LYS A 53 -16.94 1.45 3.54
C LYS A 53 -17.82 1.28 2.31
N ILE A 54 -17.27 0.66 1.27
CA ILE A 54 -17.94 0.46 -0.02
C ILE A 54 -18.90 -0.74 0.05
N THR A 55 -18.51 -1.81 0.76
CA THR A 55 -19.25 -3.10 0.73
C THR A 55 -20.04 -3.38 2.01
N GLY A 56 -19.75 -2.69 3.11
CA GLY A 56 -20.31 -2.97 4.43
C GLY A 56 -19.77 -4.24 5.09
N ARG A 57 -18.72 -4.84 4.53
CA ARG A 57 -18.13 -6.10 5.01
C ARG A 57 -16.61 -6.01 5.15
N MET A 58 -16.08 -6.77 6.10
CA MET A 58 -14.65 -6.88 6.33
C MET A 58 -13.99 -7.89 5.38
N LEU A 59 -12.78 -7.55 4.92
CA LEU A 59 -11.89 -8.49 4.24
C LEU A 59 -11.36 -9.55 5.23
N ASN A 60 -10.91 -10.69 4.71
CA ASN A 60 -10.21 -11.66 5.52
C ASN A 60 -8.77 -11.19 5.81
N ASP A 61 -8.47 -10.86 7.06
CA ASP A 61 -7.17 -10.36 7.49
C ASP A 61 -6.03 -11.35 7.28
N THR A 62 -6.28 -12.65 7.43
CA THR A 62 -5.23 -13.68 7.25
C THR A 62 -4.79 -13.74 5.79
N LEU A 63 -5.75 -13.75 4.86
CA LEU A 63 -5.47 -13.69 3.43
C LEU A 63 -4.85 -12.35 3.04
N GLY A 64 -5.31 -11.25 3.64
CA GLY A 64 -4.74 -9.92 3.40
C GLY A 64 -3.27 -9.80 3.84
N LYS A 65 -2.93 -10.31 5.02
CA LYS A 65 -1.54 -10.37 5.51
C LYS A 65 -0.66 -11.26 4.62
N PHE A 66 -1.18 -12.40 4.17
CA PHE A 66 -0.47 -13.28 3.23
C PHE A 66 -0.20 -12.57 1.90
N HIS A 67 -1.22 -11.94 1.30
CA HIS A 67 -1.08 -11.16 0.07
C HIS A 67 -0.05 -10.04 0.23
N PHE A 68 -0.11 -9.29 1.33
CA PHE A 68 0.82 -8.21 1.63
C PHE A 68 2.26 -8.71 1.71
N TRP A 69 2.54 -9.71 2.54
CA TRP A 69 3.92 -10.17 2.78
C TRP A 69 4.55 -10.77 1.53
N VAL A 70 3.82 -11.60 0.79
CA VAL A 70 4.36 -12.20 -0.42
C VAL A 70 4.56 -11.15 -1.52
N THR A 71 3.62 -10.21 -1.68
CA THR A 71 3.78 -9.11 -2.65
C THR A 71 4.94 -8.19 -2.26
N PHE A 72 5.08 -7.84 -0.99
CA PHE A 72 6.12 -6.95 -0.50
C PHE A 72 7.51 -7.58 -0.64
N ILE A 73 7.71 -8.76 -0.08
CA ILE A 73 9.00 -9.47 -0.15
C ILE A 73 9.31 -9.89 -1.58
N GLY A 74 8.31 -10.40 -2.32
CA GLY A 74 8.47 -10.78 -3.71
C GLY A 74 8.83 -9.61 -4.61
N SER A 75 8.29 -8.41 -4.37
CA SER A 75 8.71 -7.19 -5.11
C SER A 75 10.19 -6.90 -4.91
N TYR A 76 10.72 -7.01 -3.69
CA TYR A 76 12.16 -6.91 -3.45
C TYR A 76 12.93 -8.04 -4.16
N GLY A 77 12.41 -9.27 -4.13
CA GLY A 77 12.98 -10.42 -4.84
C GLY A 77 13.03 -10.28 -6.36
N ILE A 78 12.20 -9.43 -6.96
CA ILE A 78 12.19 -9.12 -8.40
C ILE A 78 13.14 -7.98 -8.70
N TYR A 79 12.95 -6.81 -8.07
CA TYR A 79 13.59 -5.58 -8.53
C TYR A 79 14.97 -5.35 -7.92
N TYR A 80 15.27 -5.90 -6.75
CA TYR A 80 16.61 -5.77 -6.17
C TYR A 80 17.66 -6.52 -7.02
N PRO A 81 17.40 -7.77 -7.46
CA PRO A 81 18.32 -8.45 -8.38
C PRO A 81 18.39 -7.80 -9.76
N MET A 82 17.34 -7.13 -10.23
CA MET A 82 17.41 -6.34 -11.48
C MET A 82 18.40 -5.16 -11.38
N HIS A 83 18.59 -4.54 -10.21
CA HIS A 83 19.64 -3.53 -10.04
C HIS A 83 21.03 -4.16 -10.23
N TYR A 84 21.23 -5.37 -9.71
CA TYR A 84 22.47 -6.12 -9.92
C TYR A 84 22.71 -6.43 -11.41
N LEU A 85 21.71 -6.94 -12.13
CA LEU A 85 21.81 -7.16 -13.57
C LEU A 85 22.14 -5.88 -14.34
N GLY A 86 21.55 -4.77 -13.94
CA GLY A 86 21.82 -3.46 -14.52
C GLY A 86 23.26 -3.00 -14.31
N MET A 87 23.81 -3.18 -13.11
CA MET A 87 25.21 -2.86 -12.80
C MET A 87 26.20 -3.73 -13.58
N MET A 88 25.82 -4.96 -13.95
CA MET A 88 26.61 -5.82 -14.83
C MET A 88 26.47 -5.49 -16.32
N GLY A 89 25.70 -4.46 -16.66
CA GLY A 89 25.54 -4.00 -18.04
C GLY A 89 24.51 -4.79 -18.85
N VAL A 90 23.62 -5.58 -18.22
CA VAL A 90 22.54 -6.27 -18.94
C VAL A 90 21.57 -5.22 -19.51
N PRO A 91 21.44 -5.11 -20.84
CA PRO A 91 20.61 -4.10 -21.46
C PRO A 91 19.12 -4.43 -21.32
N ARG A 92 18.28 -3.39 -21.21
CA ARG A 92 16.82 -3.55 -21.22
C ARG A 92 16.32 -3.83 -22.65
N ARG A 93 15.17 -4.50 -22.79
CA ARG A 93 14.48 -4.82 -24.07
C ARG A 93 15.14 -5.91 -24.93
N TYR A 94 16.02 -6.70 -24.34
CA TYR A 94 16.58 -7.88 -25.00
C TYR A 94 15.82 -9.13 -24.55
N TYR A 95 15.43 -9.97 -25.51
CA TYR A 95 14.70 -11.22 -25.22
C TYR A 95 15.63 -12.32 -24.69
N ALA A 96 16.92 -12.25 -25.01
CA ALA A 96 17.93 -13.20 -24.56
C ALA A 96 19.17 -12.44 -24.07
N ILE A 97 19.69 -12.87 -22.93
CA ILE A 97 21.02 -12.51 -22.47
C ILE A 97 21.96 -13.43 -23.26
N GLY A 98 22.53 -12.94 -24.36
CA GLY A 98 23.42 -13.73 -25.21
C GLY A 98 24.71 -14.12 -24.48
N GLY A 99 25.52 -15.00 -25.07
CA GLY A 99 26.84 -15.39 -24.56
C GLY A 99 27.90 -14.30 -24.83
N THR A 100 27.69 -13.10 -24.31
CA THR A 100 28.67 -12.02 -24.39
C THR A 100 29.74 -12.23 -23.31
N ASP A 101 31.02 -12.15 -23.67
CA ASP A 101 32.16 -12.47 -22.79
C ASP A 101 32.19 -11.71 -21.44
N PHE A 102 31.52 -10.55 -21.36
CA PHE A 102 31.49 -9.72 -20.15
C PHE A 102 30.31 -10.02 -19.20
N ILE A 103 29.32 -10.81 -19.60
CA ILE A 103 28.18 -11.16 -18.74
C ILE A 103 28.47 -12.50 -18.05
N PRO A 104 28.60 -12.53 -16.71
CA PRO A 104 28.91 -13.76 -16.00
C PRO A 104 27.70 -14.70 -15.93
N ALA A 105 27.96 -15.99 -15.72
CA ALA A 105 26.94 -17.02 -15.54
C ALA A 105 25.93 -16.70 -14.42
N SER A 106 26.34 -15.91 -13.40
CA SER A 106 25.45 -15.44 -12.33
C SER A 106 24.28 -14.60 -12.86
N ALA A 107 24.43 -13.92 -14.00
CA ALA A 107 23.36 -13.13 -14.61
C ALA A 107 22.17 -13.99 -15.04
N HIS A 108 22.45 -15.19 -15.57
CA HIS A 108 21.43 -16.14 -15.99
C HIS A 108 20.64 -16.67 -14.79
N PHE A 109 21.35 -17.11 -13.74
CA PHE A 109 20.73 -17.57 -12.50
C PHE A 109 19.84 -16.48 -11.87
N VAL A 110 20.32 -15.23 -11.86
CA VAL A 110 19.53 -14.10 -11.34
C VAL A 110 18.29 -13.84 -12.20
N ASN A 111 18.38 -13.93 -13.51
CA ASN A 111 17.25 -13.73 -14.41
C ASN A 111 16.18 -14.85 -14.26
N GLU A 112 16.62 -16.09 -14.08
CA GLU A 112 15.74 -17.23 -13.74
C GLU A 112 15.03 -16.99 -12.41
N TRP A 113 15.76 -16.57 -11.38
CA TRP A 113 15.19 -16.24 -10.07
C TRP A 113 14.15 -15.12 -10.15
N ILE A 114 14.44 -14.05 -10.88
CA ILE A 114 13.50 -12.94 -11.11
C ILE A 114 12.21 -13.45 -11.73
N THR A 115 12.30 -14.39 -12.68
CA THR A 115 11.14 -14.99 -13.34
C THR A 115 10.29 -15.78 -12.35
N ILE A 116 10.92 -16.63 -11.53
CA ILE A 116 10.24 -17.40 -10.48
C ILE A 116 9.53 -16.47 -9.50
N ALA A 117 10.24 -15.44 -9.02
CA ALA A 117 9.67 -14.45 -8.09
C ALA A 117 8.49 -13.68 -8.71
N ALA A 118 8.60 -13.29 -9.98
CA ALA A 118 7.53 -12.61 -10.70
C ALA A 118 6.28 -13.49 -10.86
N LEU A 119 6.45 -14.78 -11.17
CA LEU A 119 5.34 -15.73 -11.26
C LEU A 119 4.65 -15.93 -9.90
N ILE A 120 5.41 -16.03 -8.81
CA ILE A 120 4.87 -16.15 -7.45
C ILE A 120 4.06 -14.89 -7.09
N VAL A 121 4.63 -13.70 -7.29
CA VAL A 121 3.92 -12.43 -7.02
C VAL A 121 2.68 -12.29 -7.87
N GLY A 122 2.75 -12.68 -9.15
CA GLY A 122 1.61 -12.71 -10.07
C GLY A 122 0.50 -13.63 -9.60
N ALA A 123 0.83 -14.86 -9.20
CA ALA A 123 -0.13 -15.83 -8.67
C ALA A 123 -0.81 -15.34 -7.38
N VAL A 124 -0.07 -14.64 -6.50
CA VAL A 124 -0.63 -14.08 -5.27
C VAL A 124 -1.65 -12.98 -5.52
N GLN A 125 -1.63 -12.31 -6.68
CA GLN A 125 -2.70 -11.37 -7.02
C GLN A 125 -4.06 -12.08 -7.20
N LEU A 126 -4.07 -13.36 -7.58
CA LEU A 126 -5.31 -14.16 -7.62
C LEU A 126 -5.88 -14.38 -6.22
N VAL A 127 -5.03 -14.54 -5.20
CA VAL A 127 -5.45 -14.65 -3.80
C VAL A 127 -6.11 -13.36 -3.32
N PHE A 128 -5.59 -12.21 -3.76
CA PHE A 128 -6.23 -10.92 -3.49
C PHE A 128 -7.60 -10.79 -4.14
N LEU A 129 -7.72 -11.12 -5.43
CA LEU A 129 -9.01 -11.11 -6.13
C LEU A 129 -10.01 -12.07 -5.48
N TYR A 130 -9.56 -13.25 -5.10
CA TYR A 130 -10.38 -14.20 -4.35
C TYR A 130 -10.85 -13.61 -3.01
N ASN A 131 -9.97 -12.96 -2.25
CA ASN A 131 -10.33 -12.33 -0.98
C ASN A 131 -11.40 -11.24 -1.17
N LEU A 132 -11.27 -10.39 -2.20
CA LEU A 132 -12.26 -9.38 -2.55
C LEU A 132 -13.63 -10.01 -2.84
N ILE A 133 -13.68 -11.00 -3.73
CA ILE A 133 -14.95 -11.61 -4.14
C ILE A 133 -15.57 -12.38 -2.97
N TRP A 134 -14.78 -13.18 -2.27
CA TRP A 134 -15.29 -14.02 -1.18
C TRP A 134 -15.80 -13.19 -0.01
N SER A 135 -15.08 -12.14 0.40
CA SER A 135 -15.50 -11.27 1.49
C SER A 135 -16.71 -10.41 1.14
N TYR A 136 -16.99 -10.15 -0.13
CA TYR A 136 -18.22 -9.47 -0.54
C TYR A 136 -19.46 -10.29 -0.20
N PHE A 137 -19.41 -11.62 -0.41
CA PHE A 137 -20.55 -12.50 -0.13
C PHE A 137 -20.56 -13.02 1.31
N ASN A 138 -19.39 -13.34 1.87
CA ASN A 138 -19.26 -14.08 3.13
C ASN A 138 -18.54 -13.31 4.25
N GLY A 139 -18.07 -12.08 3.99
CA GLY A 139 -17.33 -11.28 4.98
C GLY A 139 -18.22 -10.85 6.15
N ARG A 140 -17.61 -10.65 7.33
CA ARG A 140 -18.34 -10.18 8.52
C ARG A 140 -18.83 -8.74 8.30
N PRO A 141 -20.02 -8.35 8.82
CA PRO A 141 -20.45 -6.96 8.80
C PRO A 141 -19.40 -6.05 9.45
N SER A 142 -19.09 -4.92 8.78
CA SER A 142 -18.01 -4.02 9.25
C SER A 142 -18.41 -3.07 10.36
N GLY A 143 -19.72 -2.82 10.53
CA GLY A 143 -20.19 -1.65 11.27
C GLY A 143 -19.85 -0.34 10.55
N SER A 144 -20.11 0.80 11.21
CA SER A 144 -19.91 2.13 10.64
C SER A 144 -18.45 2.57 10.61
N ASN A 145 -17.68 2.22 11.64
CA ASN A 145 -16.29 2.62 11.82
C ASN A 145 -15.43 1.46 12.37
N PRO A 146 -15.03 0.49 11.52
CA PRO A 146 -14.21 -0.65 11.96
C PRO A 146 -12.79 -0.28 12.37
N TRP A 147 -12.31 0.90 11.97
CA TRP A 147 -10.93 1.34 12.18
C TRP A 147 -10.77 2.31 13.35
N ASN A 148 -11.87 2.66 14.04
CA ASN A 148 -11.87 3.73 15.04
C ASN A 148 -11.26 5.03 14.49
N ALA A 149 -11.50 5.31 13.21
CA ALA A 149 -10.97 6.49 12.56
C ALA A 149 -11.73 7.75 13.01
N THR A 150 -11.01 8.86 13.14
CA THR A 150 -11.56 10.14 13.62
C THR A 150 -12.23 10.94 12.50
N THR A 151 -11.95 10.60 11.25
CA THR A 151 -12.34 11.36 10.06
C THR A 151 -13.82 11.19 9.71
N LEU A 152 -14.39 12.22 9.07
CA LEU A 152 -15.83 12.27 8.76
C LEU A 152 -16.32 11.15 7.84
N GLU A 153 -15.47 10.60 6.98
CA GLU A 153 -15.91 9.52 6.09
C GLU A 153 -16.41 8.32 6.89
N TRP A 154 -15.91 8.07 8.10
CA TRP A 154 -16.35 6.95 8.95
C TRP A 154 -17.57 7.28 9.84
N GLN A 155 -18.13 8.48 9.71
CA GLN A 155 -19.24 8.98 10.53
C GLN A 155 -20.58 9.03 9.76
N THR A 156 -20.69 8.29 8.65
CA THR A 156 -21.97 8.21 7.91
C THR A 156 -22.99 7.36 8.67
N PRO A 157 -24.29 7.71 8.65
CA PRO A 157 -25.32 6.94 9.36
C PRO A 157 -25.48 5.50 8.84
N ASP A 158 -25.39 5.34 7.52
CA ASP A 158 -25.48 4.05 6.83
C ASP A 158 -24.08 3.57 6.40
N THR A 159 -23.90 2.25 6.34
CA THR A 159 -22.71 1.62 5.75
C THR A 159 -23.13 0.41 4.89
N PRO A 160 -22.98 0.46 3.56
CA PRO A 160 -22.41 1.55 2.75
C PRO A 160 -23.22 2.87 2.77
N PRO A 161 -22.58 4.04 2.57
CA PRO A 161 -23.28 5.33 2.50
C PRO A 161 -24.29 5.39 1.35
N LYS A 162 -25.49 5.90 1.63
CA LYS A 162 -26.54 6.18 0.63
C LYS A 162 -26.49 7.64 0.17
N HIS A 163 -27.22 7.98 -0.89
CA HIS A 163 -27.38 9.37 -1.33
C HIS A 163 -27.87 10.25 -0.16
N GLY A 164 -27.20 11.39 0.05
CA GLY A 164 -27.36 12.17 1.27
C GLY A 164 -26.54 11.60 2.43
N ASN A 165 -25.24 11.37 2.20
CA ASN A 165 -24.31 10.63 3.06
C ASN A 165 -24.25 11.10 4.53
N PHE A 166 -24.68 12.33 4.81
CA PHE A 166 -24.69 12.95 6.14
C PHE A 166 -26.10 13.31 6.65
N GLY A 167 -27.15 12.80 6.01
CA GLY A 167 -28.54 13.08 6.40
C GLY A 167 -28.97 14.52 6.12
N ALA A 168 -29.94 15.01 6.88
CA ALA A 168 -30.55 16.33 6.70
C ALA A 168 -29.68 17.50 7.21
N THR A 169 -28.79 17.24 8.17
CA THR A 169 -27.95 18.25 8.81
C THR A 169 -26.48 17.94 8.61
N LEU A 170 -25.71 18.91 8.10
CA LEU A 170 -24.28 18.74 7.89
C LEU A 170 -23.52 18.61 9.22
N PRO A 171 -22.48 17.75 9.29
CA PRO A 171 -21.66 17.62 10.49
C PRO A 171 -20.83 18.89 10.70
N VAL A 172 -20.75 19.35 11.95
CA VAL A 172 -19.85 20.44 12.36
C VAL A 172 -18.52 19.83 12.76
N VAL A 173 -17.42 20.33 12.19
CA VAL A 173 -16.06 19.87 12.49
C VAL A 173 -15.49 20.71 13.64
N TYR A 174 -15.15 20.05 14.75
CA TYR A 174 -14.57 20.72 15.93
C TYR A 174 -13.06 20.56 16.05
N ARG A 175 -12.46 19.62 15.29
CA ARG A 175 -11.05 19.20 15.46
C ARG A 175 -10.42 18.62 14.20
N TRP A 176 -9.12 18.36 14.28
CA TRP A 176 -8.32 17.79 13.20
C TRP A 176 -8.58 16.29 12.98
N ALA A 177 -8.16 15.79 11.82
CA ALA A 177 -8.34 14.42 11.36
C ALA A 177 -7.47 13.36 12.08
N TYR A 178 -6.68 13.76 13.09
CA TYR A 178 -5.71 12.89 13.76
C TYR A 178 -5.74 13.01 15.29
N ASP A 179 -6.87 13.42 15.88
CA ASP A 179 -7.04 13.52 17.33
C ASP A 179 -7.24 12.13 17.98
N TYR A 180 -6.12 11.42 18.11
CA TYR A 180 -6.00 10.18 18.87
C TYR A 180 -5.32 10.46 20.22
N SER A 181 -5.67 9.68 21.24
CA SER A 181 -5.07 9.71 22.58
C SER A 181 -5.06 11.11 23.24
N VAL A 182 -6.12 11.89 23.04
CA VAL A 182 -6.22 13.25 23.59
C VAL A 182 -6.27 13.18 25.13
N PRO A 183 -5.37 13.88 25.86
CA PRO A 183 -5.36 13.85 27.32
C PRO A 183 -6.71 14.28 27.92
N GLY A 184 -7.27 13.45 28.79
CA GLY A 184 -8.55 13.71 29.46
C GLY A 184 -9.80 13.30 28.68
N ALA A 185 -9.64 12.74 27.47
CA ALA A 185 -10.73 12.09 26.75
C ALA A 185 -11.03 10.69 27.30
N VAL A 186 -12.28 10.27 27.23
CA VAL A 186 -12.71 8.93 27.66
C VAL A 186 -12.26 7.86 26.66
N ASP A 187 -12.40 8.16 25.37
CA ASP A 187 -12.03 7.26 24.27
C ASP A 187 -10.68 7.66 23.66
N ASP A 188 -9.97 6.66 23.13
CA ASP A 188 -8.66 6.85 22.48
C ASP A 188 -8.77 7.52 21.09
N PHE A 189 -9.96 7.57 20.51
CA PHE A 189 -10.22 8.25 19.26
C PHE A 189 -11.44 9.16 19.41
N ILE A 190 -11.34 10.38 18.90
CA ILE A 190 -12.45 11.32 18.95
C ILE A 190 -12.85 11.72 17.53
N PRO A 191 -14.04 11.30 17.05
CA PRO A 191 -14.53 11.72 15.76
C PRO A 191 -14.60 13.23 15.61
N GLN A 192 -14.32 13.75 14.42
CA GLN A 192 -14.26 15.19 14.14
C GLN A 192 -15.55 15.96 14.48
N ASN A 193 -16.69 15.28 14.49
CA ASN A 193 -18.02 15.84 14.72
C ASN A 193 -18.50 15.76 16.18
N VAL A 194 -17.71 15.23 17.11
CA VAL A 194 -18.09 15.21 18.54
C VAL A 194 -17.84 16.58 19.17
N PRO A 195 -18.82 17.24 19.81
CA PRO A 195 -18.61 18.53 20.47
C PRO A 195 -17.60 18.47 21.63
N PRO A 196 -16.82 19.53 21.92
CA PRO A 196 -15.84 19.54 23.03
C PRO A 196 -16.44 19.20 24.40
N ARG A 197 -17.71 19.56 24.63
CA ARG A 197 -18.46 19.23 25.85
C ARG A 197 -18.66 17.73 26.09
N GLU A 198 -18.59 16.92 25.04
CA GLU A 198 -18.79 15.47 25.06
C GLU A 198 -17.47 14.71 25.12
N VAL A 199 -16.33 15.41 24.97
CA VAL A 199 -14.98 14.82 25.01
C VAL A 199 -14.47 14.63 26.44
N ALA A 200 -14.62 15.66 27.27
CA ALA A 200 -14.12 15.62 28.64
C ALA A 200 -15.05 14.74 29.51
N GLY A 201 -14.52 13.61 29.98
CA GLY A 201 -15.19 12.82 31.01
C GLY A 201 -15.49 13.70 32.22
N ARG A 202 -16.70 13.59 32.77
CA ARG A 202 -17.19 14.25 34.00
C ARG A 202 -16.09 14.36 35.09
N HIS A 203 -15.31 15.43 35.09
CA HIS A 203 -14.38 15.83 36.16
C HIS A 203 -14.38 17.36 36.34
N SER A 204 -15.55 17.97 36.19
CA SER A 204 -15.80 19.36 36.63
C SER A 204 -17.22 19.52 37.20
N SER A 205 -17.61 18.58 38.06
CA SER A 205 -18.72 18.81 38.99
C SER A 205 -18.41 18.14 40.32
N LYS A 206 -17.49 18.73 41.08
CA LYS A 206 -17.48 18.67 42.55
C LYS A 206 -16.51 19.75 43.04
N THR A 207 -17.14 20.74 43.69
CA THR A 207 -16.61 21.77 44.61
C THR A 207 -15.59 22.75 44.07
#